data_AF-A0A661JIX1-F1
#
_entry.id   AF-A0A661JIX1-F1
#
_cell.length_a   1.000
_cell.length_b   1.000
_cell.length_c   1.000
_cell.angle_alpha   90.00
_cell.angle_beta   90.00
_cell.angle_gamma   90.00
#
_symmetry.space_group_name_H-M   'P 1'
#
loop_
_entity.id
_entity.type
_entity.pdbx_description
1 polymer ?
#
loop_
_entity_poly.entity_id
_entity_poly.type
_entity_poly.pdbx_seq_one_letter_code
_entity_poly.pdbx_strand_id
1 'polypeptide(L)'
;MDFRRVADLLFEVGMLQRTPRTGYRFLGSGQQSVAEHLFRTAVIGYALAKLHGRVDTARVTMMCLMHDLPESRTGDQNYVYKKYVKALEDRAIVDLTDGLPFGDELKALLDEFNACSTEEALLCHDADQ
;
A
#
# COMPACT_ATOMS: atom_id res chain seq x y z
N MET A 1 1.57 -27.56 5.32
CA MET A 1 1.62 -26.10 5.47
C MET A 1 0.29 -25.65 6.03
N ASP A 2 0.30 -24.84 7.08
CA ASP A 2 -0.89 -24.18 7.60
C ASP A 2 -1.12 -22.90 6.80
N PHE A 3 -2.24 -22.81 6.08
CA PHE A 3 -2.57 -21.67 5.21
C PHE A 3 -3.49 -20.66 5.87
N ARG A 4 -3.83 -20.82 7.17
CA ARG A 4 -4.74 -19.91 7.87
C ARG A 4 -4.29 -18.44 7.79
N ARG A 5 -3.02 -18.16 8.08
CA ARG A 5 -2.47 -16.79 8.00
C ARG A 5 -2.51 -16.21 6.58
N VAL A 6 -2.28 -17.04 5.56
CA VAL A 6 -2.40 -16.62 4.15
C VAL A 6 -3.86 -16.27 3.83
N ALA A 7 -4.81 -17.07 4.30
CA ALA A 7 -6.23 -16.77 4.12
C ALA A 7 -6.63 -15.47 4.84
N ASP A 8 -6.16 -15.25 6.07
CA ASP A 8 -6.40 -14.02 6.84
C ASP A 8 -5.89 -12.78 6.09
N LEU A 9 -4.66 -12.84 5.54
CA LEU A 9 -4.11 -11.77 4.70
C LEU A 9 -5.02 -11.47 3.50
N LEU A 10 -5.49 -12.51 2.81
CA LEU A 10 -6.37 -12.33 1.65
C LEU A 10 -7.73 -11.71 2.04
N PHE A 11 -8.24 -12.01 3.24
CA PHE A 11 -9.42 -11.33 3.77
C PHE A 11 -9.13 -9.86 4.09
N GLU A 12 -7.97 -9.54 4.66
CA GLU A 12 -7.53 -8.16 4.92
C GLU A 12 -7.38 -7.35 3.61
N VAL A 13 -6.80 -7.95 2.56
CA VAL A 13 -6.79 -7.38 1.20
C VAL A 13 -8.22 -7.09 0.71
N GLY A 14 -9.15 -8.02 0.95
CA GLY A 14 -10.57 -7.84 0.62
C GLY A 14 -11.23 -6.67 1.35
N MET A 15 -10.77 -6.31 2.56
CA MET A 15 -11.31 -5.16 3.29
C MET A 15 -11.01 -3.84 2.58
N LEU A 16 -9.89 -3.73 1.85
CA LEU A 16 -9.51 -2.51 1.13
C LEU A 16 -10.50 -2.11 0.02
N GLN A 17 -11.29 -3.05 -0.50
CA GLN A 17 -12.38 -2.75 -1.44
C GLN A 17 -13.51 -1.93 -0.79
N ARG A 18 -13.61 -1.99 0.54
CA ARG A 18 -14.61 -1.28 1.35
C ARG A 18 -13.99 -0.13 2.15
N THR A 19 -12.67 -0.07 2.27
CA THR A 19 -11.96 1.05 2.89
C THR A 19 -12.00 2.27 1.96
N PRO A 20 -12.68 3.36 2.34
CA PRO A 20 -12.72 4.55 1.50
C PRO A 20 -11.41 5.33 1.58
N ARG A 21 -10.91 5.84 0.45
CA ARG A 21 -9.94 6.93 0.44
C ARG A 21 -10.62 8.16 1.05
N THR A 22 -10.06 8.67 2.14
CA THR A 22 -10.66 9.74 2.93
C THR A 22 -10.26 11.13 2.45
N GLY A 23 -9.27 11.22 1.55
CA GLY A 23 -9.01 12.42 0.75
C GLY A 23 -10.17 12.71 -0.20
N TYR A 24 -10.69 13.94 -0.21
CA TYR A 24 -11.76 14.45 -1.08
C TYR A 24 -13.22 14.07 -0.79
N ARG A 25 -13.55 13.20 0.18
CA ARG A 25 -14.95 13.12 0.67
C ARG A 25 -15.48 14.45 1.26
N PHE A 26 -14.59 15.41 1.51
CA PHE A 26 -14.92 16.77 1.96
C PHE A 26 -15.13 17.80 0.84
N LEU A 27 -14.80 17.49 -0.42
CA LEU A 27 -14.75 18.49 -1.51
C LEU A 27 -15.64 18.14 -2.73
N GLY A 28 -16.43 17.05 -2.70
CA GLY A 28 -17.33 16.68 -3.80
C GLY A 28 -18.06 15.34 -3.63
N SER A 29 -18.62 14.81 -4.73
CA SER A 29 -19.40 13.55 -4.78
C SER A 29 -18.57 12.30 -5.10
N GLY A 30 -17.25 12.42 -5.26
CA GLY A 30 -16.37 11.31 -5.59
C GLY A 30 -16.25 10.30 -4.45
N GLN A 31 -16.24 9.01 -4.80
CA GLN A 31 -15.90 7.92 -3.89
C GLN A 31 -14.86 7.03 -4.58
N GLN A 32 -13.76 6.77 -3.90
CA GLN A 32 -12.73 5.82 -4.31
C GLN A 32 -12.41 4.94 -3.10
N SER A 33 -12.24 3.64 -3.32
CA SER A 33 -11.70 2.71 -2.33
C SER A 33 -10.17 2.66 -2.40
N VAL A 34 -9.52 2.21 -1.32
CA VAL A 34 -8.07 1.99 -1.32
C VAL A 34 -7.69 0.94 -2.38
N ALA A 35 -8.51 -0.10 -2.59
CA ALA A 35 -8.25 -1.07 -3.66
C ALA A 35 -8.26 -0.46 -5.08
N GLU A 36 -9.20 0.44 -5.38
CA GLU A 36 -9.24 1.16 -6.67
C GLU A 36 -8.02 2.08 -6.85
N HIS A 37 -7.58 2.70 -5.75
CA HIS A 37 -6.36 3.49 -5.71
C HIS A 37 -5.13 2.64 -6.03
N LEU A 38 -4.91 1.56 -5.28
CA LEU A 38 -3.80 0.62 -5.49
C LEU A 38 -3.72 0.09 -6.92
N PHE A 39 -4.86 -0.26 -7.52
CA PHE A 39 -4.89 -0.71 -8.91
C PHE A 39 -4.38 0.37 -9.88
N ARG A 40 -4.88 1.61 -9.75
CA ARG A 40 -4.46 2.72 -10.61
C ARG A 40 -2.98 3.04 -10.39
N THR A 41 -2.56 3.13 -9.13
CA THR A 41 -1.17 3.39 -8.73
C THR A 41 -0.22 2.35 -9.31
N ALA A 42 -0.58 1.06 -9.29
CA ALA A 42 0.22 0.00 -9.89
C ALA A 42 0.38 0.11 -11.41
N VAL A 43 -0.67 0.49 -12.14
CA VAL A 43 -0.59 0.72 -13.58
C VAL A 43 0.28 1.94 -13.91
N ILE A 44 0.19 3.00 -13.12
CA ILE A 44 1.03 4.20 -13.26
C ILE A 44 2.50 3.83 -12.96
N GLY A 45 2.77 3.18 -11.83
CA GLY A 45 4.12 2.77 -11.44
C GLY A 45 4.76 1.83 -12.46
N TYR A 46 3.99 0.89 -13.03
CA TYR A 46 4.44 0.08 -14.16
C TYR A 46 4.89 0.95 -15.35
N ALA A 47 4.07 1.92 -15.77
CA ALA A 47 4.40 2.80 -16.89
C ALA A 47 5.62 3.68 -16.60
N LEU A 48 5.71 4.25 -15.40
CA LEU A 48 6.85 5.05 -14.96
C LEU A 48 8.14 4.23 -14.94
N ALA A 49 8.11 3.02 -14.39
CA ALA A 49 9.26 2.12 -14.39
C ALA A 49 9.71 1.75 -15.81
N LYS A 50 8.77 1.52 -16.75
CA LYS A 50 9.08 1.30 -18.17
C LYS A 50 9.73 2.50 -18.83
N LEU A 51 9.26 3.71 -18.53
CA LEU A 51 9.86 4.95 -19.05
C LEU A 51 11.23 5.22 -18.43
N HIS A 52 11.43 4.89 -17.15
CA HIS A 52 12.71 5.05 -16.46
C HIS A 52 13.79 4.11 -17.01
N GLY A 53 13.44 2.86 -17.33
CA GLY A 53 14.28 1.92 -18.08
C GLY A 53 15.46 1.31 -17.32
N ARG A 54 15.68 1.67 -16.05
CA ARG A 54 16.80 1.20 -15.22
C ARG A 54 16.42 0.55 -13.89
N VAL A 55 15.15 0.66 -13.48
CA VAL A 55 14.62 0.09 -12.23
C VAL A 55 13.98 -1.26 -12.46
N ASP A 56 13.81 -2.05 -11.40
CA ASP A 56 13.02 -3.27 -11.47
C ASP A 56 11.52 -2.94 -11.58
N THR A 57 10.95 -3.13 -12.78
CA THR A 57 9.52 -2.90 -13.04
C THR A 57 8.61 -3.75 -12.16
N ALA A 58 8.98 -5.01 -11.89
CA ALA A 58 8.16 -5.91 -11.08
C ALA A 58 8.16 -5.47 -9.63
N ARG A 59 9.33 -5.05 -9.11
CA ARG A 59 9.46 -4.46 -7.77
C ARG A 59 8.59 -3.22 -7.61
N VAL A 60 8.67 -2.25 -8.52
CA VAL A 60 7.84 -1.02 -8.49
C VAL A 60 6.36 -1.36 -8.51
N THR A 61 5.95 -2.24 -9.43
CA THR A 61 4.54 -2.60 -9.59
C THR A 61 4.01 -3.32 -8.35
N MET A 62 4.81 -4.22 -7.75
CA MET A 62 4.45 -4.90 -6.52
C MET A 62 4.38 -3.94 -5.33
N MET A 63 5.32 -3.00 -5.23
CA MET A 63 5.31 -1.95 -4.20
C MET A 63 4.03 -1.12 -4.30
N CYS A 64 3.68 -0.64 -5.51
CA CYS A 64 2.45 0.10 -5.74
C CYS A 64 1.19 -0.69 -5.35
N LEU A 65 1.16 -2.01 -5.55
CA LEU A 65 0.03 -2.86 -5.17
C LEU A 65 -0.11 -3.08 -3.67
N MET A 66 0.98 -2.95 -2.92
CA MET A 66 1.05 -3.38 -1.53
C MET A 66 1.22 -2.23 -0.53
N HIS A 67 1.65 -1.04 -0.97
CA HIS A 67 2.07 0.03 -0.05
C HIS A 67 1.00 0.44 0.97
N ASP A 68 -0.28 0.57 0.56
CA ASP A 68 -1.40 0.89 1.47
C ASP A 68 -2.05 -0.36 2.11
N LEU A 69 -1.45 -1.55 2.00
CA LEU A 69 -1.99 -2.75 2.64
C LEU A 69 -2.17 -2.62 4.17
N PRO A 70 -1.31 -1.90 4.93
CA PRO A 70 -1.55 -1.61 6.35
C PRO A 70 -2.86 -0.87 6.64
N GLU A 71 -3.43 -0.16 5.67
CA GLU A 71 -4.71 0.55 5.81
C GLU A 71 -5.91 -0.37 5.98
N SER A 72 -5.77 -1.67 5.69
CA SER A 72 -6.76 -2.69 6.06
C SER A 72 -7.03 -2.74 7.57
N ARG A 73 -6.05 -2.27 8.38
CA ARG A 73 -6.12 -2.23 9.84
C ARG A 73 -6.21 -0.82 10.40
N THR A 74 -5.55 0.15 9.76
CA THR A 74 -5.49 1.54 10.27
C THR A 74 -6.55 2.45 9.66
N GLY A 75 -7.16 2.04 8.54
CA GLY A 75 -7.93 2.91 7.65
C GLY A 75 -7.05 3.96 6.96
N ASP A 76 -7.55 4.50 5.85
CA ASP A 76 -6.91 5.62 5.14
C ASP A 76 -6.94 6.89 5.98
N GLN A 77 -5.79 7.56 6.07
CA GLN A 77 -5.63 8.79 6.83
C GLN A 77 -5.36 9.98 5.89
N ASN A 78 -6.39 10.78 5.63
CA ASN A 78 -6.22 12.03 4.90
C ASN A 78 -5.29 13.03 5.62
N TYR A 79 -4.91 14.07 4.89
CA TYR A 79 -4.05 15.14 5.38
C TYR A 79 -4.51 15.80 6.69
N VAL A 80 -5.81 15.92 6.95
CA VAL A 80 -6.33 16.48 8.20
C VAL A 80 -6.20 15.46 9.33
N TYR A 81 -6.55 14.19 9.08
CA TYR A 81 -6.43 13.14 10.09
C TYR A 81 -5.00 12.95 10.54
N LYS A 82 -4.02 12.97 9.62
CA LYS A 82 -2.59 12.90 9.93
C LYS A 82 -2.10 13.98 10.91
N LYS A 83 -2.84 15.09 11.10
CA LYS A 83 -2.52 16.13 12.11
C LYS A 83 -2.99 15.80 13.52
N TYR A 84 -3.99 14.93 13.67
CA TYR A 84 -4.67 14.68 14.95
C TYR A 84 -4.71 13.21 15.34
N VAL A 85 -4.44 12.31 14.41
CA VAL A 85 -4.47 10.85 14.56
C VAL A 85 -3.11 10.30 14.16
N LYS A 86 -2.49 9.53 15.06
CA LYS A 86 -1.27 8.79 14.77
C LYS A 86 -1.63 7.34 14.48
N ALA A 87 -1.53 6.93 13.21
CA ALA A 87 -1.60 5.53 12.86
C ALA A 87 -0.39 4.78 13.43
N LEU A 88 -0.59 3.58 13.95
CA LEU A 88 0.48 2.69 14.39
C LEU A 88 0.91 1.78 13.23
N GLU A 89 1.35 2.39 12.14
CA GLU A 89 1.62 1.69 10.88
C GLU A 89 2.70 0.61 11.01
N ASP A 90 3.83 0.92 11.66
CA ASP A 90 4.89 -0.07 11.92
C ASP A 90 4.36 -1.32 12.64
N ARG A 91 3.46 -1.12 13.61
CA ARG A 91 2.80 -2.22 14.31
C ARG A 91 1.84 -2.96 13.40
N ALA A 92 1.08 -2.25 12.58
CA ALA A 92 0.19 -2.86 11.59
C ALA A 92 0.98 -3.74 10.60
N ILE A 93 2.14 -3.29 10.12
CA ILE A 93 3.03 -4.05 9.25
C ILE A 93 3.55 -5.32 9.95
N VAL A 94 4.03 -5.20 11.19
CA VAL A 94 4.49 -6.36 11.98
C VAL A 94 3.36 -7.37 12.16
N ASP A 95 2.20 -6.93 12.64
CA ASP A 95 1.08 -7.82 12.91
C ASP A 95 0.46 -8.39 11.60
N LEU A 96 0.64 -7.71 10.46
CA LEU A 96 0.16 -8.15 9.13
C LEU A 96 1.07 -9.21 8.52
N THR A 97 2.37 -9.09 8.74
CA THR A 97 3.39 -9.99 8.18
C THR A 97 3.64 -11.21 9.07
N ASP A 98 3.26 -11.17 10.34
CA ASP A 98 3.47 -12.26 11.30
C ASP A 98 2.76 -13.57 10.89
N GLY A 99 3.53 -14.66 10.96
CA GLY A 99 3.10 -16.02 10.62
C GLY A 99 2.91 -16.29 9.12
N LEU A 100 3.23 -15.35 8.24
CA LEU A 100 3.23 -15.59 6.78
C LEU A 100 4.54 -16.25 6.33
N PRO A 101 4.49 -17.23 5.41
CA PRO A 101 5.71 -17.85 4.87
C PRO A 101 6.58 -16.89 4.03
N PHE A 102 6.01 -15.75 3.62
CA PHE A 102 6.68 -14.65 2.88
C PHE A 102 6.62 -13.33 3.66
N GLY A 103 6.42 -13.39 5.00
CA GLY A 103 6.24 -12.21 5.84
C GLY A 103 7.43 -11.26 5.78
N ASP A 104 8.66 -11.78 5.84
CA ASP A 104 9.88 -10.97 5.80
C ASP A 104 10.04 -10.21 4.47
N GLU A 105 9.68 -10.83 3.34
CA GLU A 105 9.73 -10.21 2.02
C GLU A 105 8.71 -9.07 1.90
N LEU A 106 7.47 -9.31 2.33
CA LEU A 106 6.42 -8.29 2.34
C LEU A 106 6.78 -7.14 3.28
N LYS A 107 7.30 -7.44 4.47
CA LYS A 107 7.78 -6.43 5.41
C LYS A 107 8.88 -5.56 4.78
N ALA A 108 9.89 -6.19 4.17
CA ALA A 108 10.99 -5.47 3.55
C ALA A 108 10.52 -4.57 2.39
N LEU A 109 9.51 -5.00 1.61
CA LEU A 109 8.90 -4.19 0.56
C LEU A 109 8.21 -2.94 1.13
N LEU A 110 7.45 -3.08 2.22
CA LEU A 110 6.75 -1.97 2.88
C LEU A 110 7.73 -1.02 3.58
N ASP A 111 8.74 -1.56 4.25
CA ASP A 111 9.82 -0.77 4.85
C ASP A 111 10.59 0.03 3.78
N GLU A 112 10.85 -0.55 2.60
CA GLU A 112 11.51 0.13 1.48
C GLU A 112 10.67 1.30 0.96
N PHE A 113 9.36 1.10 0.77
CA PHE A 113 8.44 2.17 0.39
C PHE A 113 8.45 3.32 1.40
N ASN A 114 8.35 3.00 2.70
CA ASN A 114 8.31 3.97 3.78
C ASN A 114 9.64 4.73 3.95
N ALA A 115 10.77 4.09 3.65
CA ALA A 115 12.09 4.72 3.70
C ALA A 115 12.30 5.75 2.57
N CYS A 116 11.59 5.61 1.44
CA CYS A 116 11.64 6.54 0.30
C CYS A 116 13.07 6.82 -0.21
N SER A 117 13.94 5.80 -0.18
CA SER A 117 15.38 5.97 -0.45
C SER A 117 15.88 5.26 -1.72
N THR A 118 15.10 4.35 -2.29
CA THR A 118 15.43 3.66 -3.55
C THR A 118 14.76 4.34 -4.74
N GLU A 119 15.30 4.17 -5.95
CA GLU A 119 14.66 4.68 -7.17
C GLU A 119 13.27 4.05 -7.36
N GLU A 120 13.12 2.77 -7.02
CA GLU A 120 11.85 2.06 -7.02
C GLU A 120 10.83 2.69 -6.06
N ALA A 121 11.23 3.00 -4.82
CA ALA A 121 10.36 3.64 -3.85
C ALA A 121 9.96 5.05 -4.29
N LEU A 122 10.89 5.84 -4.82
CA LEU A 122 10.60 7.18 -5.34
C LEU A 122 9.58 7.13 -6.48
N LEU A 123 9.71 6.19 -7.43
CA LEU A 123 8.73 6.01 -8.50
C LEU A 123 7.37 5.53 -7.99
N CYS A 124 7.35 4.70 -6.93
CA CYS A 124 6.11 4.30 -6.28
C CYS A 124 5.41 5.50 -5.63
N HIS A 125 6.15 6.38 -4.96
CA HIS A 125 5.63 7.63 -4.38
C HIS A 125 5.12 8.58 -5.46
N ASP A 126 5.82 8.70 -6.60
CA ASP A 126 5.36 9.50 -7.74
C ASP A 126 4.05 8.94 -8.34
N ALA A 127 3.90 7.61 -8.38
CA ALA A 127 2.68 6.96 -8.85
C ALA A 127 1.50 7.11 -7.88
N ASP A 128 1.78 7.28 -6.58
CA ASP A 128 0.80 7.38 -5.50
C ASP A 128 0.15 8.78 -5.35
N GLN A 129 0.77 9.82 -5.95
CA GLN A 129 0.30 11.20 -5.86
C GLN A 129 -1.11 11.45 -6.44
#